data_AF-A0A3N5BQ55-F1
#
_entry.id   AF-A0A3N5BQ55-F1
#
_cell.length_a   1.000
_cell.length_b   1.000
_cell.length_c   1.000
_cell.angle_alpha   90.00
_cell.angle_beta   90.00
_cell.angle_gamma   90.00
#
_symmetry.space_group_name_H-M   'P 1'
#
loop_
_entity.id
_entity.type
_entity.pdbx_description
1 polymer ?
#
loop_
_entity_poly.entity_id
_entity_poly.type
_entity_poly.pdbx_seq_one_letter_code
_entity_poly.pdbx_strand_id
1 'polypeptide(L)'
;MIITTIFLIQIIITVLFSIMAAIYDIKSNIVPNKLNYSLIFFGLFSNLILSIISNNIKYILASFISMFITYAVTYMLWKLNIWGGGDVKLFTAIATVIPSGLNINFLNIFPQLSVYPFSFSVVINSILVSFPFLVIFVTHLIFKNKVFMGNIDFLVNIFNIESLKYIKNSTLNKLIPIKDLKEGMIVNDYYFNNEHIIELLSEMGGNLEIYKSNRNDFKYYFKSQSAGGITNEEVWQLKIMNSQDIISDNISIKLSFPFAPAIFLGLVIAIVYGDMMMLIIKNIFLVI
;
A
#
# COMPACT_ATOMS: atom_id res chain seq x y z
N MET A 1 13.09 34.01 -3.44
CA MET A 1 12.12 33.82 -4.54
C MET A 1 12.39 32.55 -5.33
N ILE A 2 13.61 32.30 -5.86
CA ILE A 2 13.92 31.09 -6.66
C ILE A 2 13.81 29.79 -5.82
N ILE A 3 14.33 29.78 -4.60
CA ILE A 3 14.25 28.60 -3.71
C ILE A 3 12.78 28.24 -3.39
N THR A 4 11.97 29.25 -3.05
CA THR A 4 10.55 29.08 -2.75
C THR A 4 9.75 28.57 -3.95
N THR A 5 10.10 29.01 -5.17
CA THR A 5 9.46 28.47 -6.39
C THR A 5 9.83 27.01 -6.65
N ILE A 6 11.07 26.59 -6.36
CA ILE A 6 11.46 25.19 -6.52
C ILE A 6 10.70 24.29 -5.53
N PHE A 7 10.55 24.72 -4.27
CA PHE A 7 9.72 23.99 -3.31
C PHE A 7 8.27 23.87 -3.76
N LEU A 8 7.69 24.95 -4.32
CA LEU A 8 6.33 24.91 -4.86
C LEU A 8 6.20 23.90 -6.01
N ILE A 9 7.18 23.89 -6.93
CA ILE A 9 7.22 22.94 -8.05
C ILE A 9 7.32 21.50 -7.53
N GLN A 10 8.17 21.25 -6.53
CA GLN A 10 8.31 19.95 -5.87
C GLN A 10 6.96 19.47 -5.31
N ILE A 11 6.26 20.33 -4.54
CA ILE A 11 4.95 20.01 -3.96
C ILE A 11 3.93 19.68 -5.06
N ILE A 12 3.81 20.54 -6.07
CA ILE A 12 2.83 20.36 -7.15
C ILE A 12 3.09 19.03 -7.88
N ILE A 13 4.35 18.72 -8.19
CA ILE A 13 4.71 17.47 -8.87
C ILE A 13 4.42 16.26 -7.98
N THR A 14 4.77 16.30 -6.69
CA THR A 14 4.45 15.19 -5.77
C THR A 14 2.94 14.98 -5.62
N VAL A 15 2.15 16.06 -5.55
CA VAL A 15 0.68 16.01 -5.52
C VAL A 15 0.13 15.38 -6.80
N LEU A 16 0.59 15.81 -7.97
CA LEU A 16 0.15 15.23 -9.25
C LEU A 16 0.49 13.74 -9.37
N PHE A 17 1.71 13.35 -8.99
CA PHE A 17 2.14 11.95 -9.05
C PHE A 17 1.37 11.07 -8.05
N SER A 18 1.07 11.57 -6.85
CA SER A 18 0.27 10.84 -5.86
C SER A 18 -1.19 10.68 -6.30
N ILE A 19 -1.78 11.70 -6.97
CA ILE A 19 -3.10 11.56 -7.61
C ILE A 19 -3.07 10.49 -8.70
N MET A 20 -2.05 10.51 -9.58
CA MET A 20 -1.90 9.49 -10.61
C MET A 20 -1.75 8.09 -9.99
N ALA A 21 -0.93 7.95 -8.95
CA ALA A 21 -0.78 6.68 -8.22
C ALA A 21 -2.12 6.20 -7.64
N ALA A 22 -2.90 7.08 -7.03
CA ALA A 22 -4.24 6.76 -6.51
C ALA A 22 -5.20 6.30 -7.62
N ILE A 23 -5.17 6.92 -8.80
CA ILE A 23 -6.00 6.53 -9.95
C ILE A 23 -5.60 5.14 -10.46
N TYR A 24 -4.30 4.87 -10.60
CA TYR A 24 -3.82 3.54 -11.03
C TYR A 24 -4.15 2.47 -9.99
N ASP A 25 -4.00 2.77 -8.70
CA ASP A 25 -4.30 1.85 -7.62
C ASP A 25 -5.80 1.47 -7.58
N ILE A 26 -6.71 2.44 -7.72
CA ILE A 26 -8.15 2.16 -7.79
C ILE A 26 -8.53 1.34 -9.03
N LYS A 27 -7.90 1.59 -10.19
CA LYS A 27 -8.27 0.93 -11.45
C LYS A 27 -7.63 -0.45 -11.64
N SER A 28 -6.40 -0.60 -11.18
CA SER A 28 -5.54 -1.74 -11.50
C SER A 28 -4.96 -2.44 -10.27
N ASN A 29 -5.21 -1.95 -9.05
CA ASN A 29 -4.62 -2.42 -7.79
C ASN A 29 -3.08 -2.43 -7.79
N ILE A 30 -2.46 -1.66 -8.69
CA ILE A 30 -1.01 -1.62 -8.88
C ILE A 30 -0.60 -0.17 -9.12
N VAL A 31 0.43 0.26 -8.39
CA VAL A 31 1.12 1.52 -8.65
C VAL A 31 2.30 1.27 -9.61
N PRO A 32 2.32 1.87 -10.83
CA PRO A 32 3.35 1.60 -11.82
C PRO A 32 4.76 1.95 -11.32
N ASN A 33 5.70 1.01 -11.43
CA ASN A 33 7.09 1.23 -11.04
C ASN A 33 7.72 2.44 -11.76
N LYS A 34 7.37 2.64 -13.05
CA LYS A 34 7.85 3.78 -13.84
C LYS A 34 7.46 5.12 -13.22
N LEU A 35 6.26 5.22 -12.64
CA LEU A 35 5.77 6.43 -11.96
C LEU A 35 6.62 6.72 -10.72
N ASN A 36 6.83 5.71 -9.87
CA ASN A 36 7.60 5.86 -8.64
C ASN A 36 9.08 6.19 -8.91
N TYR A 37 9.73 5.50 -9.86
CA TYR A 37 11.12 5.78 -10.21
C TYR A 37 11.31 7.15 -10.87
N SER A 38 10.33 7.60 -11.67
CA SER A 38 10.37 8.96 -12.23
C SER A 38 10.30 10.03 -11.14
N LEU A 39 9.47 9.81 -10.11
CA LEU A 39 9.37 10.74 -8.98
C LEU A 39 10.63 10.73 -8.09
N ILE A 40 11.25 9.57 -7.87
CA ILE A 40 12.55 9.47 -7.17
C ILE A 40 13.64 10.24 -7.92
N PHE A 41 13.74 10.03 -9.24
CA PHE A 41 14.71 10.73 -10.07
C PHE A 41 14.49 12.25 -10.01
N PHE A 42 13.23 12.69 -10.13
CA PHE A 42 12.86 14.09 -9.99
C PHE A 42 13.23 14.66 -8.60
N GLY A 43 12.99 13.93 -7.52
CA GLY A 43 13.31 14.35 -6.16
C GLY A 43 14.81 14.57 -5.95
N LEU A 44 15.63 13.60 -6.33
CA LEU A 44 17.10 13.71 -6.24
C LEU A 44 17.63 14.85 -7.12
N PHE A 45 17.14 14.96 -8.35
CA PHE A 45 17.58 15.99 -9.29
C PHE A 45 17.20 17.41 -8.82
N SER A 46 15.95 17.60 -8.38
CA SER A 46 15.49 18.90 -7.87
C SER A 46 16.22 19.32 -6.59
N ASN A 47 16.50 18.38 -5.68
CA ASN A 47 17.28 18.67 -4.47
C ASN A 47 18.77 18.90 -4.75
N LEU A 48 19.32 18.31 -5.80
CA LEU A 48 20.66 18.63 -6.29
C LEU A 48 20.73 20.07 -6.83
N ILE A 49 19.74 20.49 -7.63
CA ILE A 49 19.64 21.87 -8.11
C ILE A 49 19.53 22.85 -6.93
N LEU A 50 18.68 22.55 -5.94
CA LEU A 50 18.58 23.34 -4.71
C LEU A 50 19.91 23.45 -3.98
N SER A 51 20.64 22.34 -3.86
CA SER A 51 21.97 22.32 -3.22
C SER A 51 22.97 23.24 -3.92
N ILE A 52 22.97 23.27 -5.25
CA ILE A 52 23.88 24.12 -6.04
C ILE A 52 23.50 25.60 -5.90
N ILE A 53 22.21 25.93 -6.08
CA ILE A 53 21.74 27.33 -6.02
C ILE A 53 21.93 27.94 -4.64
N SER A 54 21.69 27.16 -3.58
CA SER A 54 21.82 27.61 -2.19
C SER A 54 23.23 27.46 -1.62
N ASN A 55 24.16 26.86 -2.38
CA ASN A 55 25.48 26.44 -1.93
C ASN A 55 25.45 25.66 -0.60
N ASN A 56 24.43 24.83 -0.41
CA ASN A 56 24.19 24.10 0.83
C ASN A 56 23.92 22.63 0.56
N ILE A 57 24.92 21.79 0.86
CA ILE A 57 24.88 20.34 0.64
C ILE A 57 23.83 19.62 1.49
N LYS A 58 23.26 20.30 2.51
CA LYS A 58 22.23 19.72 3.38
C LYS A 58 20.99 19.29 2.60
N TYR A 59 20.61 19.97 1.51
CA TYR A 59 19.39 19.62 0.75
C TYR A 59 19.50 18.23 0.11
N ILE A 60 20.60 17.94 -0.58
CA ILE A 60 20.81 16.64 -1.22
C ILE A 60 21.08 15.54 -0.19
N LEU A 61 21.83 15.83 0.88
CA LEU A 61 22.05 14.89 1.97
C LEU A 61 20.73 14.53 2.67
N ALA A 62 19.88 15.52 2.97
CA ALA A 62 18.57 15.29 3.57
C ALA A 62 17.69 14.42 2.66
N SER A 63 17.74 14.62 1.34
CA SER A 63 17.05 13.77 0.37
C SER A 63 17.47 12.30 0.47
N PHE A 64 18.77 12.02 0.50
CA PHE A 64 19.29 10.65 0.63
C PHE A 64 18.96 10.02 1.98
N ILE A 65 19.16 10.78 3.07
CA ILE A 65 18.86 10.32 4.44
C ILE A 65 17.37 10.00 4.57
N SER A 66 16.50 10.92 4.13
CA SER A 66 15.05 10.72 4.16
C SER A 66 14.63 9.51 3.32
N MET A 67 15.18 9.35 2.11
CA MET A 67 14.93 8.18 1.27
C MET A 67 15.27 6.87 1.99
N PHE A 68 16.46 6.77 2.57
CA PHE A 68 16.93 5.54 3.19
C PHE A 68 16.13 5.18 4.45
N ILE A 69 15.90 6.16 5.32
CA ILE A 69 15.15 5.94 6.58
C ILE A 69 13.69 5.58 6.25
N THR A 70 13.05 6.31 5.33
CA THR A 70 11.66 6.03 4.95
C THR A 70 11.54 4.66 4.27
N TYR A 71 12.49 4.31 3.39
CA TYR A 71 12.53 3.00 2.76
C TYR A 71 12.64 1.88 3.80
N ALA A 72 13.57 2.00 4.74
CA ALA A 72 13.79 0.99 5.77
C ALA A 72 12.52 0.70 6.59
N VAL A 73 11.83 1.76 7.05
CA VAL A 73 10.60 1.59 7.83
C VAL A 73 9.46 1.05 6.97
N THR A 74 9.27 1.60 5.78
CA THR A 74 8.15 1.18 4.93
C THR A 74 8.33 -0.23 4.38
N TYR A 75 9.58 -0.63 4.13
CA TYR A 75 9.95 -2.00 3.79
C TYR A 75 9.72 -2.98 4.94
N MET A 76 10.04 -2.59 6.18
CA MET A 76 9.74 -3.42 7.37
C MET A 76 8.23 -3.69 7.49
N LEU A 77 7.40 -2.67 7.26
CA LEU A 77 5.94 -2.80 7.29
C LEU A 77 5.40 -3.64 6.13
N TRP A 78 6.04 -3.59 4.96
CA TRP A 78 5.74 -4.50 3.85
C TRP A 78 6.08 -5.95 4.19
N LYS A 79 7.20 -6.22 4.85
CA LYS A 79 7.55 -7.57 5.32
C LYS A 79 6.54 -8.12 6.34
N LEU A 80 5.84 -7.24 7.06
CA LEU A 80 4.72 -7.59 7.94
C LEU A 80 3.37 -7.74 7.20
N ASN A 81 3.36 -7.67 5.87
CA ASN A 81 2.16 -7.78 5.02
C ASN A 81 1.08 -6.73 5.33
N ILE A 82 1.47 -5.54 5.82
CA ILE A 82 0.53 -4.45 6.13
C ILE A 82 0.02 -3.77 4.87
N TRP A 83 0.89 -3.58 3.86
CA TRP A 83 0.56 -2.91 2.60
C TRP A 83 1.36 -3.48 1.43
N GLY A 84 1.09 -2.97 0.21
CA GLY A 84 1.72 -3.44 -1.02
C GLY A 84 3.14 -2.86 -1.24
N GLY A 85 3.93 -3.54 -2.08
CA GLY A 85 5.27 -3.05 -2.44
C GLY A 85 5.24 -1.75 -3.27
N GLY A 86 4.13 -1.46 -3.94
CA GLY A 86 3.91 -0.19 -4.64
C GLY A 86 3.89 1.01 -3.68
N ASP A 87 3.27 0.85 -2.51
CA ASP A 87 3.16 1.88 -1.48
C ASP A 87 4.53 2.24 -0.89
N VAL A 88 5.38 1.23 -0.64
CA VAL A 88 6.77 1.41 -0.20
C VAL A 88 7.51 2.33 -1.16
N LYS A 89 7.43 2.05 -2.46
CA LYS A 89 8.11 2.83 -3.49
C LYS A 89 7.53 4.24 -3.64
N LEU A 90 6.25 4.42 -3.36
CA LEU A 90 5.62 5.74 -3.40
C LEU A 90 6.06 6.61 -2.20
N PHE A 91 6.08 6.04 -0.99
CA PHE A 91 6.58 6.75 0.18
C PHE A 91 8.05 7.14 0.06
N THR A 92 8.90 6.25 -0.47
CA THR A 92 10.29 6.60 -0.73
C THR A 92 10.43 7.70 -1.77
N ALA A 93 9.62 7.68 -2.83
CA ALA A 93 9.59 8.75 -3.81
C ALA A 93 9.21 10.09 -3.19
N ILE A 94 8.16 10.13 -2.36
CA ILE A 94 7.76 11.35 -1.63
C ILE A 94 8.90 11.84 -0.72
N ALA A 95 9.56 10.92 0.00
CA ALA A 95 10.68 11.22 0.90
C ALA A 95 11.89 11.83 0.18
N THR A 96 12.15 11.42 -1.06
CA THR A 96 13.23 11.99 -1.88
C THR A 96 12.92 13.38 -2.38
N VAL A 97 11.65 13.72 -2.61
CA VAL A 97 11.28 15.05 -3.12
C VAL A 97 11.23 16.05 -1.97
N ILE A 98 10.56 15.69 -0.88
CA ILE A 98 10.31 16.57 0.28
C ILE A 98 10.94 15.93 1.53
N PRO A 99 12.25 16.10 1.75
CA PRO A 99 12.95 15.42 2.85
C PRO A 99 12.65 16.03 4.23
N SER A 100 12.60 17.36 4.32
CA SER A 100 12.29 18.11 5.53
C SER A 100 11.04 18.96 5.29
N GLY A 101 10.20 19.11 6.31
CA GLY A 101 8.91 19.77 6.16
C GLY A 101 9.03 21.23 5.71
N LEU A 102 7.95 21.73 5.12
CA LEU A 102 7.93 22.95 4.34
C LEU A 102 7.27 24.08 5.15
N ASN A 103 7.99 25.16 5.40
CA ASN A 103 7.37 26.41 5.82
C ASN A 103 7.07 27.24 4.57
N ILE A 104 5.79 27.28 4.18
CA ILE A 104 5.36 27.99 2.98
C ILE A 104 4.83 29.36 3.42
N ASN A 105 5.75 30.28 3.72
CA ASN A 105 5.42 31.64 4.16
C ASN A 105 4.47 32.39 3.20
N PHE A 106 4.47 32.04 1.90
CA PHE A 106 3.61 32.66 0.91
C PHE A 106 2.13 32.22 0.99
N LEU A 107 1.86 31.00 1.44
CA LEU A 107 0.49 30.48 1.59
C LEU A 107 -0.07 30.66 3.01
N ASN A 108 0.69 31.28 3.93
CA ASN A 108 0.42 31.30 5.37
C ASN A 108 0.18 29.91 5.97
N ILE A 109 0.79 28.88 5.38
CA ILE A 109 0.71 27.51 5.87
C ILE A 109 1.98 27.23 6.68
N PHE A 110 1.79 27.06 7.97
CA PHE A 110 2.84 26.71 8.93
C PHE A 110 2.52 25.34 9.54
N PRO A 111 2.84 24.24 8.82
CA PRO A 111 2.51 22.92 9.28
C PRO A 111 3.27 22.62 10.58
N GLN A 112 2.62 21.91 11.52
CA GLN A 112 3.32 21.50 12.73
C GLN A 112 4.36 20.44 12.36
N LEU A 113 5.63 20.85 12.39
CA LEU A 113 6.76 20.00 12.05
C LEU A 113 7.07 19.03 13.18
N SER A 114 7.25 17.76 12.82
CA SER A 114 7.79 16.72 13.69
C SER A 114 9.32 16.77 13.75
N VAL A 115 9.89 16.09 14.74
CA VAL A 115 11.36 15.90 14.86
C VAL A 115 11.91 14.97 13.76
N TYR A 116 11.07 14.09 13.23
CA TYR A 116 11.40 13.13 12.18
C TYR A 116 11.13 13.66 10.75
N PRO A 117 11.68 13.01 9.69
CA PRO A 117 11.52 13.45 8.30
C PRO A 117 10.06 13.61 7.87
N PHE A 118 9.81 14.52 6.92
CA PHE A 118 8.45 14.87 6.49
C PHE A 118 7.65 13.67 5.95
N SER A 119 8.32 12.76 5.25
CA SER A 119 7.72 11.51 4.76
C SER A 119 7.10 10.65 5.85
N PHE A 120 7.63 10.70 7.09
CA PHE A 120 7.02 9.99 8.21
C PHE A 120 5.70 10.60 8.65
N SER A 121 5.59 11.94 8.64
CA SER A 121 4.31 12.59 8.85
C SER A 121 3.31 12.18 7.78
N VAL A 122 3.75 12.05 6.51
CA VAL A 122 2.89 11.51 5.45
C VAL A 122 2.46 10.07 5.75
N VAL A 123 3.38 9.18 6.13
CA VAL A 123 3.05 7.78 6.50
C VAL A 123 2.02 7.73 7.64
N ILE A 124 2.26 8.46 8.73
CA ILE A 124 1.39 8.50 9.90
C ILE A 124 0.01 9.05 9.52
N ASN A 125 -0.03 10.19 8.82
CA ASN A 125 -1.29 10.78 8.35
C ASN A 125 -2.06 9.81 7.44
N SER A 126 -1.35 9.09 6.57
CA SER A 126 -1.97 8.11 5.66
C SER A 126 -2.61 6.94 6.41
N ILE A 127 -1.96 6.44 7.47
CA ILE A 127 -2.49 5.38 8.34
C ILE A 127 -3.72 5.88 9.12
N LEU A 128 -3.65 7.09 9.68
CA LEU A 128 -4.78 7.67 10.42
C LEU A 128 -6.00 7.90 9.52
N VAL A 129 -5.76 8.38 8.29
CA VAL A 129 -6.82 8.62 7.31
C VAL A 129 -7.39 7.31 6.77
N SER A 130 -6.58 6.27 6.58
CA SER A 130 -7.09 5.01 6.03
C SER A 130 -8.08 4.31 6.97
N PHE A 131 -7.98 4.53 8.29
CA PHE A 131 -8.84 3.88 9.27
C PHE A 131 -10.35 4.12 9.04
N PRO A 132 -10.86 5.37 8.95
CA PRO A 132 -12.29 5.61 8.66
C PRO A 132 -12.71 5.03 7.30
N PHE A 133 -11.85 5.10 6.27
CA PHE A 133 -12.16 4.50 4.96
C PHE A 133 -12.28 2.98 5.03
N LEU A 134 -11.38 2.31 5.75
CA LEU A 134 -11.44 0.86 5.97
C LEU A 134 -12.71 0.44 6.71
N VAL A 135 -13.13 1.19 7.73
CA VAL A 135 -14.39 0.92 8.46
C VAL A 135 -15.59 1.04 7.52
N ILE A 136 -15.66 2.10 6.72
CA ILE A 136 -16.75 2.29 5.73
C ILE A 136 -16.74 1.18 4.67
N PHE A 137 -15.57 0.79 4.20
CA PHE A 137 -15.42 -0.27 3.20
C PHE A 137 -15.86 -1.64 3.71
N VAL A 138 -15.40 -2.03 4.90
CA VAL A 138 -15.77 -3.31 5.52
C VAL A 138 -17.26 -3.34 5.84
N THR A 139 -17.82 -2.26 6.40
CA THR A 139 -19.26 -2.19 6.67
C THR A 139 -20.09 -2.32 5.39
N HIS A 140 -19.69 -1.66 4.30
CA HIS A 140 -20.34 -1.82 3.00
C HIS A 140 -20.33 -3.29 2.52
N LEU A 141 -19.20 -3.99 2.64
CA LEU A 141 -19.09 -5.41 2.26
C LEU A 141 -19.93 -6.32 3.13
N ILE A 142 -19.98 -6.06 4.43
CA ILE A 142 -20.82 -6.79 5.39
C ILE A 142 -22.30 -6.71 4.98
N PHE A 143 -22.80 -5.51 4.66
CA PHE A 143 -24.17 -5.32 4.20
C PHE A 143 -24.42 -6.01 2.86
N LYS A 144 -23.48 -5.87 1.91
CA LYS A 144 -23.59 -6.47 0.58
C LYS A 144 -23.66 -8.00 0.63
N ASN A 145 -22.83 -8.63 1.45
CA ASN A 145 -22.76 -10.08 1.55
C ASN A 145 -23.79 -10.65 2.54
N LYS A 146 -24.68 -9.81 3.08
CA LYS A 146 -25.75 -10.20 4.02
C LYS A 146 -25.23 -11.07 5.17
N VAL A 147 -24.02 -10.76 5.66
CA VAL A 147 -23.26 -11.58 6.62
C VAL A 147 -24.08 -11.88 7.89
N PHE A 148 -24.91 -10.93 8.31
CA PHE A 148 -25.72 -11.03 9.53
C PHE A 148 -27.14 -11.54 9.30
N MET A 149 -27.49 -11.87 8.05
CA MET A 149 -28.84 -12.31 7.70
C MET A 149 -29.00 -13.79 8.03
N GLY A 150 -29.26 -14.08 9.31
CA GLY A 150 -29.47 -15.44 9.82
C GLY A 150 -29.01 -15.67 11.26
N ASN A 151 -28.17 -14.79 11.85
CA ASN A 151 -27.71 -14.90 13.24
C ASN A 151 -27.38 -13.51 13.82
N ILE A 152 -28.33 -12.94 14.57
CA ILE A 152 -28.18 -11.64 15.25
C ILE A 152 -27.06 -11.67 16.30
N ASP A 153 -26.74 -12.85 16.84
CA ASP A 153 -25.67 -13.03 17.82
C ASP A 153 -24.28 -12.61 17.29
N PHE A 154 -24.05 -12.73 15.97
CA PHE A 154 -22.81 -12.24 15.35
C PHE A 154 -22.72 -10.71 15.32
N LEU A 155 -23.85 -9.99 15.27
CA LEU A 155 -23.89 -8.53 15.38
C LEU A 155 -23.56 -8.08 16.81
N VAL A 156 -24.16 -8.72 17.81
CA VAL A 156 -23.95 -8.38 19.23
C VAL A 156 -22.50 -8.68 19.65
N ASN A 157 -21.90 -9.75 19.10
CA ASN A 157 -20.52 -10.15 19.39
C ASN A 157 -19.56 -9.87 18.23
N ILE A 158 -19.66 -8.72 17.55
CA ILE A 158 -18.85 -8.40 16.36
C ILE A 158 -17.33 -8.37 16.64
N PHE A 159 -16.92 -8.10 17.88
CA PHE A 159 -15.52 -8.06 18.29
C PHE A 159 -14.96 -9.42 18.72
N ASN A 160 -15.77 -10.48 18.72
CA ASN A 160 -15.30 -11.83 19.02
C ASN A 160 -14.36 -12.34 17.90
N ILE A 161 -13.37 -13.17 18.24
CA ILE A 161 -12.40 -13.72 17.28
C ILE A 161 -13.11 -14.57 16.22
N GLU A 162 -14.14 -15.31 16.60
CA GLU A 162 -14.91 -16.16 15.68
C GLU A 162 -15.74 -15.35 14.69
N SER A 163 -16.39 -14.27 15.16
CA SER A 163 -17.14 -13.37 14.28
C SER A 163 -16.20 -12.63 13.33
N LEU A 164 -15.03 -12.18 13.80
CA LEU A 164 -14.00 -11.59 12.95
C LEU A 164 -13.47 -12.57 11.89
N LYS A 165 -13.24 -13.85 12.25
CA LYS A 165 -12.86 -14.90 11.30
C LYS A 165 -13.95 -15.15 10.26
N TYR A 166 -15.22 -15.18 10.68
CA TYR A 166 -16.36 -15.36 9.79
C TYR A 166 -16.51 -14.18 8.83
N ILE A 167 -16.45 -12.94 9.33
CA ILE A 167 -16.50 -11.72 8.51
C ILE A 167 -15.36 -11.75 7.51
N LYS A 168 -14.12 -12.02 7.94
CA LYS A 168 -12.97 -12.13 7.03
C LYS A 168 -13.22 -13.13 5.90
N ASN A 169 -13.65 -14.34 6.23
CA ASN A 169 -13.82 -15.40 5.23
C ASN A 169 -15.01 -15.17 4.30
N SER A 170 -16.09 -14.53 4.78
CA SER A 170 -17.30 -14.27 4.01
C SER A 170 -17.26 -12.96 3.20
N THR A 171 -16.45 -11.98 3.60
CA THR A 171 -16.40 -10.64 2.97
C THR A 171 -15.13 -10.35 2.19
N LEU A 172 -13.98 -10.77 2.72
CA LEU A 172 -12.67 -10.40 2.15
C LEU A 172 -12.15 -11.43 1.16
N ASN A 173 -12.81 -12.58 1.01
CA ASN A 173 -12.46 -13.60 0.04
C ASN A 173 -13.50 -13.63 -1.08
N LYS A 174 -13.03 -13.70 -2.33
CA LYS A 174 -13.89 -13.80 -3.52
C LYS A 174 -13.40 -14.93 -4.42
N LEU A 175 -14.33 -15.76 -4.89
CA LEU A 175 -14.07 -16.69 -5.98
C LEU A 175 -14.19 -15.97 -7.31
N ILE A 176 -13.15 -16.06 -8.13
CA ILE A 176 -13.14 -15.51 -9.49
C ILE A 176 -12.71 -16.58 -10.48
N PRO A 177 -13.21 -16.53 -11.72
CA PRO A 177 -12.71 -17.40 -12.77
C PRO A 177 -11.27 -17.04 -13.13
N ILE A 178 -10.43 -18.05 -13.42
CA ILE A 178 -9.00 -17.86 -13.76
C ILE A 178 -8.81 -17.04 -15.03
N LYS A 179 -9.79 -17.04 -15.94
CA LYS A 179 -9.81 -16.15 -17.10
C LYS A 179 -9.70 -14.67 -16.72
N ASP A 180 -10.35 -14.28 -15.63
CA ASP A 180 -10.43 -12.89 -15.15
C ASP A 180 -9.29 -12.53 -14.18
N LEU A 181 -8.36 -13.45 -13.95
CA LEU A 181 -7.17 -13.22 -13.13
C LEU A 181 -6.32 -12.12 -13.76
N LYS A 182 -5.90 -11.17 -12.90
CA LYS A 182 -5.03 -10.04 -13.27
C LYS A 182 -3.85 -9.98 -12.30
N GLU A 183 -2.78 -9.36 -12.76
CA GLU A 183 -1.63 -9.04 -11.93
C GLU A 183 -2.07 -8.23 -10.70
N GLY A 184 -1.38 -8.42 -9.58
CA GLY A 184 -1.65 -7.73 -8.32
C GLY A 184 -2.79 -8.34 -7.50
N MET A 185 -3.52 -9.33 -8.03
CA MET A 185 -4.49 -10.09 -7.24
C MET A 185 -3.78 -10.99 -6.22
N ILE A 186 -4.28 -11.01 -4.98
CA ILE A 186 -3.70 -11.84 -3.91
C ILE A 186 -4.44 -13.16 -3.90
N VAL A 187 -3.75 -14.24 -4.25
CA VAL A 187 -4.32 -15.60 -4.29
C VAL A 187 -4.32 -16.19 -2.87
N ASN A 188 -5.49 -16.67 -2.45
CA ASN A 188 -5.66 -17.42 -1.21
C ASN A 188 -5.17 -18.86 -1.38
N ASP A 189 -5.24 -19.65 -0.30
CA ASP A 189 -4.85 -21.06 -0.30
C ASP A 189 -5.59 -21.84 -1.41
N TYR A 190 -4.83 -22.30 -2.41
CA TYR A 190 -5.30 -23.22 -3.44
C TYR A 190 -4.70 -24.60 -3.20
N TYR A 191 -5.53 -25.57 -2.85
CA TYR A 191 -5.10 -26.92 -2.48
C TYR A 191 -5.05 -27.85 -3.69
N PHE A 192 -3.99 -28.66 -3.78
CA PHE A 192 -3.77 -29.59 -4.89
C PHE A 192 -2.95 -30.82 -4.49
N ASN A 193 -3.02 -31.86 -5.33
CA ASN A 193 -2.29 -33.11 -5.16
C ASN A 193 -1.27 -33.39 -6.28
N ASN A 194 -1.37 -32.67 -7.40
CA ASN A 194 -0.53 -32.91 -8.56
C ASN A 194 0.87 -32.30 -8.37
N GLU A 195 1.90 -33.15 -8.38
CA GLU A 195 3.31 -32.74 -8.21
C GLU A 195 3.82 -31.92 -9.40
N HIS A 196 3.23 -32.06 -10.58
CA HIS A 196 3.57 -31.26 -11.77
C HIS A 196 3.33 -29.76 -11.56
N ILE A 197 2.39 -29.38 -10.68
CA ILE A 197 2.16 -27.97 -10.31
C ILE A 197 3.37 -27.40 -9.55
N ILE A 198 4.06 -28.25 -8.78
CA ILE A 198 5.23 -27.85 -7.99
C ILE A 198 6.37 -27.47 -8.91
N GLU A 199 6.68 -28.33 -9.88
CA GLU A 199 7.74 -28.09 -10.86
C GLU A 199 7.50 -26.78 -11.60
N LEU A 200 6.30 -26.62 -12.18
CA LEU A 200 5.93 -25.44 -12.96
C LEU A 200 6.02 -24.11 -12.17
N LEU A 201 5.65 -24.10 -10.89
CA LEU A 201 5.71 -22.88 -10.08
C LEU A 201 7.09 -22.65 -9.46
N SER A 202 7.86 -23.70 -9.17
CA SER A 202 9.17 -23.59 -8.53
C SER A 202 10.25 -22.97 -9.43
N GLU A 203 10.13 -23.11 -10.74
CA GLU A 203 11.11 -22.62 -11.71
C GLU A 203 11.07 -21.09 -11.90
N MET A 204 9.98 -20.43 -11.52
CA MET A 204 9.71 -19.06 -11.94
C MET A 204 10.26 -17.99 -11.00
N GLY A 205 10.41 -18.29 -9.71
CA GLY A 205 10.81 -17.29 -8.70
C GLY A 205 9.83 -16.11 -8.66
N GLY A 206 8.68 -16.28 -7.99
CA GLY A 206 7.60 -15.28 -7.96
C GLY A 206 7.03 -15.03 -6.56
N ASN A 207 5.84 -14.44 -6.50
CA ASN A 207 5.12 -14.19 -5.25
C ASN A 207 4.21 -15.36 -4.85
N LEU A 208 4.05 -16.38 -5.69
CA LEU A 208 3.37 -17.63 -5.36
C LEU A 208 4.36 -18.60 -4.70
N GLU A 209 4.08 -18.95 -3.44
CA GLU A 209 4.84 -19.96 -2.71
C GLU A 209 3.98 -21.21 -2.47
N ILE A 210 4.65 -22.36 -2.54
CA ILE A 210 4.06 -23.67 -2.29
C ILE A 210 4.40 -24.12 -0.88
N TYR A 211 3.40 -24.67 -0.21
CA TYR A 211 3.48 -25.18 1.14
C TYR A 211 2.94 -26.61 1.19
N LYS A 212 3.47 -27.41 2.13
CA LYS A 212 2.89 -28.72 2.46
C LYS A 212 1.61 -28.50 3.27
N SER A 213 0.57 -29.23 2.90
CA SER A 213 -0.72 -29.19 3.58
C SER A 213 -0.73 -30.18 4.74
N ASN A 214 -1.37 -29.78 5.85
CA ASN A 214 -1.64 -30.66 7.00
C ASN A 214 -2.99 -31.38 6.88
N ARG A 215 -3.73 -31.19 5.77
CA ARG A 215 -5.02 -31.85 5.52
C ARG A 215 -4.80 -33.20 4.86
N ASN A 216 -5.59 -34.20 5.23
CA ASN A 216 -5.48 -35.54 4.64
C ASN A 216 -5.86 -35.58 3.15
N ASP A 217 -6.75 -34.69 2.73
CA ASP A 217 -7.32 -34.70 1.37
C ASP A 217 -6.38 -34.08 0.33
N PHE A 218 -5.44 -33.23 0.77
CA PHE A 218 -4.53 -32.49 -0.11
C PHE A 218 -3.10 -32.50 0.42
N LYS A 219 -2.14 -32.86 -0.43
CA LYS A 219 -0.70 -32.88 -0.09
C LYS A 219 -0.09 -31.48 -0.06
N TYR A 220 -0.50 -30.59 -0.96
CA TYR A 220 0.12 -29.28 -1.15
C TYR A 220 -0.93 -28.17 -1.28
N TYR A 221 -0.50 -26.94 -1.04
CA TYR A 221 -1.25 -25.76 -1.42
C TYR A 221 -0.30 -24.63 -1.80
N PHE A 222 -0.73 -23.73 -2.67
CA PHE A 222 -0.01 -22.49 -2.94
C PHE A 222 -0.85 -21.27 -2.54
N LYS A 223 -0.17 -20.17 -2.24
CA LYS A 223 -0.78 -18.86 -1.94
C LYS A 223 0.21 -17.73 -2.28
N SER A 224 -0.30 -16.51 -2.37
CA SER A 224 0.57 -15.34 -2.46
C SER A 224 1.32 -15.09 -1.15
N GLN A 225 2.64 -14.87 -1.23
CA GLN A 225 3.54 -14.62 -0.10
C GLN A 225 3.34 -13.21 0.48
N SER A 226 3.22 -12.21 -0.40
CA SER A 226 3.06 -10.80 -0.02
C SER A 226 1.72 -10.19 -0.46
N ALA A 227 1.36 -9.08 0.18
CA ALA A 227 0.22 -8.25 -0.20
C ALA A 227 0.36 -7.58 -1.59
N GLY A 228 1.49 -7.76 -2.28
CA GLY A 228 1.68 -7.30 -3.66
C GLY A 228 0.94 -8.14 -4.72
N GLY A 229 0.44 -9.33 -4.36
CA GLY A 229 -0.28 -10.20 -5.28
C GLY A 229 0.60 -10.85 -6.34
N ILE A 230 -0.02 -11.60 -7.26
CA ILE A 230 0.67 -12.38 -8.29
C ILE A 230 1.21 -11.52 -9.42
N THR A 231 2.31 -11.94 -10.04
CA THR A 231 2.94 -11.29 -11.20
C THR A 231 2.22 -11.62 -12.50
N ASN A 232 2.46 -10.84 -13.57
CA ASN A 232 1.93 -11.16 -14.90
C ASN A 232 2.32 -12.56 -15.39
N GLU A 233 3.55 -12.99 -15.14
CA GLU A 233 4.05 -14.30 -15.56
C GLU A 233 3.28 -15.43 -14.84
N GLU A 234 3.05 -15.28 -13.55
CA GLU A 234 2.24 -16.21 -12.74
C GLU A 234 0.79 -16.26 -13.21
N VAL A 235 0.20 -15.11 -13.58
CA VAL A 235 -1.16 -15.05 -14.14
C VAL A 235 -1.25 -15.87 -15.43
N TRP A 236 -0.26 -15.74 -16.31
CA TRP A 236 -0.22 -16.50 -17.56
C TRP A 236 -0.11 -17.99 -17.31
N GLN A 237 0.73 -18.41 -16.38
CA GLN A 237 0.91 -19.82 -16.06
C GLN A 237 -0.34 -20.44 -15.43
N LEU A 238 -0.99 -19.73 -14.51
CA LEU A 238 -2.28 -20.19 -13.98
C LEU A 238 -3.33 -20.32 -15.09
N LYS A 239 -3.34 -19.42 -16.08
CA LYS A 239 -4.23 -19.54 -17.25
C LYS A 239 -3.88 -20.74 -18.14
N ILE A 240 -2.60 -21.02 -18.35
CA ILE A 240 -2.13 -22.19 -19.11
C ILE A 240 -2.53 -23.49 -18.38
N MET A 241 -2.25 -23.58 -17.09
CA MET A 241 -2.63 -24.73 -16.25
C MET A 241 -4.14 -24.97 -16.26
N ASN A 242 -4.93 -23.90 -16.22
CA ASN A 242 -6.39 -24.00 -16.31
C ASN A 242 -6.81 -24.53 -17.70
N SER A 243 -6.20 -24.04 -18.78
CA SER A 243 -6.51 -24.50 -20.14
C SER A 243 -6.13 -25.97 -20.39
N GLN A 244 -5.22 -26.51 -19.58
CA GLN A 244 -4.78 -27.91 -19.61
C GLN A 244 -5.56 -28.79 -18.61
N ASP A 245 -6.62 -28.26 -17.99
CA ASP A 245 -7.42 -28.94 -16.95
C ASP A 245 -6.61 -29.39 -15.72
N ILE A 246 -5.44 -28.77 -15.46
CA ILE A 246 -4.59 -29.07 -14.30
C ILE A 246 -5.14 -28.43 -13.02
N ILE A 247 -5.78 -27.27 -13.15
CA ILE A 247 -6.39 -26.52 -12.04
C ILE A 247 -7.83 -26.13 -12.36
N SER A 248 -8.65 -25.93 -11.33
CA SER A 248 -10.06 -25.61 -11.48
C SER A 248 -10.30 -24.25 -12.13
N ASP A 249 -11.48 -24.08 -12.74
CA ASP A 249 -11.89 -22.83 -13.40
C ASP A 249 -11.94 -21.61 -12.49
N ASN A 250 -12.13 -21.83 -11.19
CA ASN A 250 -12.25 -20.78 -10.21
C ASN A 250 -11.10 -20.85 -9.20
N ILE A 251 -10.65 -19.68 -8.76
CA ILE A 251 -9.66 -19.55 -7.70
C ILE A 251 -10.12 -18.50 -6.69
N SER A 252 -9.79 -18.73 -5.41
CA SER A 252 -10.07 -17.75 -4.37
C SER A 252 -8.98 -16.68 -4.36
N ILE A 253 -9.42 -15.42 -4.41
CA ILE A 253 -8.58 -14.26 -4.17
C ILE A 253 -9.00 -13.53 -2.89
N LYS A 254 -8.04 -12.86 -2.26
CA LYS A 254 -8.27 -11.90 -1.20
C LYS A 254 -8.50 -10.53 -1.80
N LEU A 255 -9.54 -9.85 -1.34
CA LEU A 255 -9.86 -8.49 -1.74
C LEU A 255 -8.78 -7.54 -1.21
N SER A 256 -8.13 -6.81 -2.11
CA SER A 256 -7.17 -5.76 -1.78
C SER A 256 -7.89 -4.41 -1.59
N PHE A 257 -7.41 -3.63 -0.62
CA PHE A 257 -7.83 -2.25 -0.41
C PHE A 257 -6.80 -1.31 -1.04
N PRO A 258 -7.18 -0.40 -1.97
CA PRO A 258 -6.24 0.53 -2.57
C PRO A 258 -5.80 1.56 -1.52
N PHE A 259 -4.51 1.55 -1.18
CA PHE A 259 -3.94 2.38 -0.12
C PHE A 259 -3.38 3.72 -0.65
N ALA A 260 -3.04 3.81 -1.94
CA ALA A 260 -2.50 5.03 -2.54
C ALA A 260 -3.42 6.28 -2.40
N PRO A 261 -4.77 6.18 -2.43
CA PRO A 261 -5.65 7.31 -2.12
C PRO A 261 -5.47 7.84 -0.70
N ALA A 262 -5.22 6.96 0.28
CA ALA A 262 -4.93 7.38 1.65
C ALA A 262 -3.56 8.06 1.74
N ILE A 263 -2.58 7.61 0.95
CA ILE A 263 -1.27 8.26 0.83
C ILE A 263 -1.41 9.69 0.30
N PHE A 264 -2.20 9.88 -0.76
CA PHE A 264 -2.48 11.20 -1.31
C PHE A 264 -3.12 12.13 -0.27
N LEU A 265 -4.17 11.67 0.42
CA LEU A 265 -4.82 12.47 1.46
C LEU A 265 -3.90 12.77 2.64
N GLY A 266 -3.10 11.78 3.07
CA GLY A 266 -2.10 11.94 4.12
C GLY A 266 -1.05 13.00 3.74
N LEU A 267 -0.65 13.05 2.47
CA LEU A 267 0.27 14.07 1.93
C LEU A 267 -0.37 15.46 1.94
N VAL A 268 -1.62 15.61 1.49
CA VAL A 268 -2.33 16.89 1.54
C VAL A 268 -2.45 17.40 2.97
N ILE A 269 -2.79 16.53 3.92
CA ILE A 269 -2.87 16.89 5.34
C ILE A 269 -1.49 17.27 5.87
N ALA A 270 -0.43 16.54 5.51
CA ALA A 270 0.93 16.86 5.93
C ALA A 270 1.39 18.23 5.40
N ILE A 271 0.98 18.61 4.20
CA ILE A 271 1.31 19.93 3.62
C ILE A 271 0.52 21.04 4.33
N VAL A 272 -0.79 20.85 4.56
CA VAL A 272 -1.70 21.90 5.06
C VAL A 272 -1.66 22.05 6.58
N TYR A 273 -1.72 20.93 7.31
CA TYR A 273 -1.83 20.91 8.77
C TYR A 273 -0.53 20.43 9.44
N GLY A 274 0.30 19.68 8.73
CA GLY A 274 1.49 19.05 9.27
C GLY A 274 1.20 17.69 9.87
N ASP A 275 1.91 17.37 10.96
CA ASP A 275 1.79 16.07 11.59
C ASP A 275 0.55 15.97 12.48
N MET A 276 -0.41 15.12 12.08
CA MET A 276 -1.66 14.93 12.83
C MET A 276 -1.41 14.37 14.23
N MET A 277 -0.41 13.50 14.41
CA MET A 277 -0.09 12.95 15.73
C MET A 277 0.41 14.06 16.65
N MET A 278 1.26 14.96 16.16
CA MET A 278 1.73 16.09 16.96
C MET A 278 0.61 17.08 17.30
N LEU A 279 -0.35 17.28 16.40
CA LEU A 279 -1.54 18.09 16.70
C LEU A 279 -2.40 17.45 17.80
N ILE A 280 -2.63 16.13 17.72
CA ILE A 280 -3.38 15.39 18.73
C ILE A 280 -2.67 15.47 20.08
N ILE A 281 -1.36 15.20 20.13
CA ILE A 281 -0.56 15.26 21.36
C ILE A 281 -0.60 16.66 21.96
N LYS A 282 -0.38 17.71 21.16
CA LYS A 282 -0.41 19.10 21.62
C LYS A 282 -1.76 19.46 22.25
N ASN A 283 -2.86 19.06 21.63
CA ASN A 283 -4.20 19.37 22.15
C ASN A 283 -4.56 18.55 23.39
N ILE A 284 -4.07 17.31 23.52
CA ILE A 284 -4.28 16.51 24.73
C ILE A 284 -3.48 17.10 25.91
N PHE A 285 -2.22 17.47 25.68
CA PHE A 285 -1.35 18.01 26.75
C PHE A 285 -1.63 19.48 27.10
N LEU A 286 -2.30 20.26 26.26
CA LEU A 286 -2.78 21.61 26.60
C LEU A 286 -4.09 21.60 27.42
N VAL A 287 -4.77 20.46 27.47
CA VAL A 287 -6.03 20.28 28.20
C VAL A 287 -5.80 19.69 29.61
N ILE A 288 -4.55 19.36 29.95
CA ILE A 288 -4.10 18.96 31.31
C ILE A 288 -3.31 20.13 31.90
#